data_AF-A0A842W379-F1
#
_entry.id   AF-A0A842W379-F1
#
_cell.length_a   1.000
_cell.length_b   1.000
_cell.length_c   1.000
_cell.angle_alpha   90.00
_cell.angle_beta   90.00
_cell.angle_gamma   90.00
#
_symmetry.space_group_name_H-M   'P 1'
#
loop_
_entity.id
_entity.type
_entity.pdbx_description
1 polymer ?
#
loop_
_entity_poly.entity_id
_entity_poly.type
_entity_poly.pdbx_seq_one_letter_code
_entity_poly.pdbx_strand_id
1 'polypeptide(L)'
;MLDIPYNMTISYFDNQIGPNVLFSKLDGEYNIDIHEVPELTRLMDLHDAGDFFLHYYAGIVTANYIFKIRDPYTRGGEHLLMTSMIFEQNETNITEIFLKIRLIEQRLKYVSQNAVKHRLIKQLLNKSASYQQYDKEKMLKTIRNDLISSLTRR
;
A
#
# COMPACT_ATOMS: atom_id res chain seq x y z
N MET A 1 2.08 -16.92 12.22
CA MET A 1 1.14 -15.89 11.72
C MET A 1 1.70 -14.53 12.16
N LEU A 2 1.36 -13.39 11.53
CA LEU A 2 1.69 -12.10 12.15
C LEU A 2 0.67 -11.90 13.26
N ASP A 3 1.13 -11.86 14.52
CA ASP A 3 0.27 -11.77 15.70
C ASP A 3 0.13 -10.33 16.22
N ILE A 4 0.80 -9.39 15.54
CA ILE A 4 0.70 -7.95 15.78
C ILE A 4 -0.45 -7.43 14.92
N PRO A 5 -1.44 -6.70 15.47
CA PRO A 5 -2.46 -6.02 14.70
C PRO A 5 -1.83 -5.02 13.71
N TYR A 6 -2.32 -4.98 12.47
CA TYR A 6 -1.85 -4.03 11.46
C TYR A 6 -2.95 -3.68 10.46
N ASN A 7 -2.84 -2.48 9.89
CA ASN A 7 -3.61 -2.10 8.72
C ASN A 7 -2.74 -2.28 7.48
N MET A 8 -3.27 -2.92 6.44
CA MET A 8 -2.57 -3.10 5.17
C MET A 8 -3.16 -2.19 4.11
N THR A 9 -2.32 -1.36 3.50
CA THR A 9 -2.72 -0.45 2.44
C THR A 9 -1.94 -0.68 1.15
N ILE A 10 -2.56 -0.35 0.02
CA ILE A 10 -1.90 -0.17 -1.26
C ILE A 10 -2.19 1.25 -1.70
N SER A 11 -1.14 2.01 -1.97
CA SER A 11 -1.22 3.40 -2.41
C SER A 11 -0.60 3.56 -3.80
N TYR A 12 -1.24 4.37 -4.63
CA TYR A 12 -0.68 4.90 -5.86
C TYR A 12 0.03 6.19 -5.57
N PHE A 13 1.26 6.34 -6.06
CA PHE A 13 2.00 7.57 -5.84
C PHE A 13 1.86 8.51 -7.02
N ASP A 14 1.31 9.69 -6.74
CA ASP A 14 1.35 10.83 -7.66
C ASP A 14 2.51 11.72 -7.21
N ASN A 15 3.52 11.92 -8.05
CA ASN A 15 4.70 12.71 -7.71
C ASN A 15 4.39 14.17 -7.33
N GLN A 16 3.20 14.69 -7.64
CA GLN A 16 2.78 16.06 -7.30
C GLN A 16 1.95 16.12 -6.02
N ILE A 17 1.20 15.06 -5.69
CA ILE A 17 0.17 15.06 -4.63
C ILE A 17 0.54 14.15 -3.46
N GLY A 18 1.33 13.10 -3.70
CA GLY A 18 1.72 12.10 -2.71
C GLY A 18 0.95 10.77 -2.82
N PRO A 19 0.97 9.93 -1.76
CA PRO A 19 0.34 8.62 -1.78
C PRO A 19 -1.18 8.75 -1.74
N ASN A 20 -1.84 8.26 -2.79
CA ASN A 20 -3.27 8.08 -2.88
C ASN A 20 -3.64 6.64 -2.51
N VAL A 21 -4.37 6.44 -1.42
CA VAL A 21 -4.83 5.09 -1.02
C VAL A 21 -5.75 4.52 -2.09
N LEU A 22 -5.33 3.40 -2.70
CA LEU A 22 -6.16 2.60 -3.59
C LEU A 22 -6.91 1.50 -2.84
N PHE A 23 -6.30 0.97 -1.78
CA PHE A 23 -6.85 -0.11 -1.00
C PHE A 23 -6.39 0.00 0.45
N SER A 24 -7.30 -0.27 1.39
CA SER A 24 -6.98 -0.47 2.80
C SER A 24 -7.78 -1.65 3.32
N LYS A 25 -7.08 -2.61 3.93
CA LYS A 25 -7.65 -3.70 4.71
C LYS A 25 -7.23 -3.49 6.16
N LEU A 26 -8.22 -3.27 7.01
CA LEU A 26 -8.04 -3.25 8.45
C LEU A 26 -8.06 -4.70 8.92
N ASP A 27 -6.96 -5.20 9.49
CA ASP A 27 -6.99 -6.41 10.31
C ASP A 27 -7.14 -5.94 11.77
N GLY A 28 -8.39 -5.87 12.27
CA GLY A 28 -8.73 -5.39 13.61
C GLY A 28 -9.79 -4.27 13.62
N GLU A 29 -10.06 -3.69 14.79
CA GLU A 29 -11.02 -2.57 14.96
C GLU A 29 -10.45 -1.19 14.58
N TYR A 30 -9.22 -1.13 14.07
CA TYR A 30 -8.45 0.10 13.96
C TYR A 30 -8.53 0.72 12.57
N ASN A 31 -8.78 2.03 12.48
CA ASN A 31 -8.93 2.77 11.23
C ASN A 31 -7.91 3.93 11.14
N ILE A 32 -6.62 3.61 11.12
CA ILE A 32 -5.54 4.60 10.90
C ILE A 32 -5.45 4.86 9.39
N ASP A 33 -5.63 6.12 9.00
CA ASP A 33 -5.48 6.57 7.62
C ASP A 33 -4.01 6.86 7.31
N ILE A 34 -3.49 6.35 6.20
CA ILE A 34 -2.10 6.64 5.79
C ILE A 34 -1.91 8.13 5.46
N HIS A 35 -3.00 8.86 5.17
CA HIS A 35 -2.98 10.30 5.00
C HIS A 35 -2.58 11.05 6.28
N GLU A 36 -2.67 10.41 7.46
CA GLU A 36 -2.19 10.93 8.74
C GLU A 36 -0.67 10.77 8.93
N VAL A 37 0.04 10.18 7.96
CA VAL A 37 1.50 10.05 7.95
C VAL A 37 2.08 10.95 6.84
N PRO A 38 2.07 12.29 7.02
CA PRO A 38 2.38 13.28 5.98
C PRO A 38 3.82 13.20 5.44
N GLU A 39 4.72 12.55 6.16
CA GLU A 39 6.13 12.43 5.78
C GLU A 39 6.41 11.31 4.77
N LEU A 40 5.45 10.40 4.54
CA LEU A 40 5.62 9.30 3.58
C LEU A 40 5.91 9.80 2.17
N THR A 41 5.33 10.93 1.76
CA THR A 41 5.59 11.52 0.44
C THR A 41 7.07 11.87 0.26
N ARG A 42 7.71 12.44 1.28
CA ARG A 42 9.13 12.86 1.21
C ARG A 42 10.08 11.67 1.21
N LEU A 43 9.71 10.60 1.90
CA LEU A 43 10.52 9.38 1.95
C LEU A 43 10.55 8.66 0.61
N MET A 44 9.49 8.76 -0.18
CA MET A 44 9.43 8.17 -1.51
C MET A 44 10.44 8.78 -2.49
N ASP A 45 10.79 10.06 -2.35
CA ASP A 45 11.84 10.69 -3.17
C ASP A 45 13.24 10.10 -2.87
N LEU A 46 13.38 9.40 -1.73
CA LEU A 46 14.63 8.79 -1.30
C LEU A 46 14.72 7.29 -1.64
N HIS A 47 13.63 6.69 -2.13
CA HIS A 47 13.51 5.25 -2.29
C HIS A 47 13.05 4.85 -3.69
N ASP A 48 13.66 3.79 -4.22
CA ASP A 48 13.39 3.28 -5.55
C ASP A 48 12.47 2.05 -5.52
N ALA A 49 11.96 1.68 -6.71
CA ALA A 49 11.15 0.48 -6.83
C ALA A 49 11.96 -0.78 -6.50
N GLY A 50 11.43 -1.60 -5.59
CA GLY A 50 12.13 -2.75 -5.01
C GLY A 50 12.59 -2.50 -3.57
N ASP A 51 12.57 -1.25 -3.11
CA ASP A 51 12.96 -0.91 -1.76
C ASP A 51 11.91 -1.32 -0.73
N PHE A 52 12.42 -1.78 0.40
CA PHE A 52 11.67 -2.00 1.63
C PHE A 52 12.25 -1.10 2.72
N PHE A 53 11.39 -0.39 3.44
CA PHE A 53 11.83 0.46 4.54
C PHE A 53 10.78 0.52 5.65
N LEU A 54 11.29 0.76 6.86
CA LEU A 54 10.47 1.11 8.00
C LEU A 54 10.48 2.63 8.16
N HIS A 55 9.33 3.20 8.48
CA HIS A 55 9.19 4.60 8.86
C HIS A 55 8.51 4.69 10.22
N TYR A 56 8.98 5.61 11.05
CA TYR A 56 8.41 5.89 12.36
C TYR A 56 8.06 7.37 12.45
N TYR A 57 6.78 7.67 12.67
CA TYR A 57 6.30 9.03 12.82
C TYR A 57 5.11 9.08 13.77
N ALA A 58 5.12 10.05 14.70
CA ALA A 58 4.01 10.34 15.61
C ALA A 58 3.39 9.10 16.30
N GLY A 59 4.22 8.12 16.67
CA GLY A 59 3.76 6.89 17.32
C GLY A 59 3.11 5.87 16.39
N ILE A 60 3.38 5.97 15.08
CA ILE A 60 3.00 4.99 14.08
C ILE A 60 4.28 4.42 13.48
N VAL A 61 4.34 3.09 13.35
CA VAL A 61 5.35 2.42 12.56
C VAL A 61 4.71 1.98 11.26
N THR A 62 5.30 2.34 10.12
CA THR A 62 4.91 1.79 8.83
C THR A 62 6.03 0.96 8.25
N ALA A 63 5.69 -0.22 7.74
CA ALA A 63 6.57 -1.03 6.92
C ALA A 63 6.10 -0.93 5.48
N ASN A 64 6.98 -0.48 4.59
CA ASN A 64 6.62 -0.05 3.26
C ASN A 64 7.43 -0.83 2.24
N TYR A 65 6.79 -1.19 1.13
CA TYR A 65 7.46 -1.80 -0.02
C TYR A 65 7.02 -1.09 -1.30
N ILE A 66 7.99 -0.54 -2.03
CA ILE A 66 7.75 0.20 -3.27
C ILE A 66 7.87 -0.75 -4.45
N PHE A 67 6.96 -0.63 -5.40
CA PHE A 67 6.97 -1.42 -6.60
C PHE A 67 6.40 -0.66 -7.79
N LYS A 68 6.75 -1.13 -8.98
CA LYS A 68 6.25 -0.56 -10.24
C LYS A 68 5.26 -1.49 -10.89
N ILE A 69 4.23 -0.91 -11.49
CA ILE A 69 3.36 -1.60 -12.43
C ILE A 69 3.57 -0.97 -13.79
N ARG A 70 3.92 -1.81 -14.77
CA ARG A 70 4.00 -1.37 -16.16
C ARG A 70 2.61 -1.11 -16.72
N ASP A 71 2.44 0.06 -17.31
CA ASP A 71 1.24 0.46 -18.03
C ASP A 71 1.58 0.65 -19.51
N PRO A 72 1.04 -0.22 -20.40
CA PRO A 72 1.31 -0.12 -21.83
C PRO A 72 0.64 1.09 -22.50
N TYR A 73 -0.25 1.80 -21.79
CA TYR A 73 -1.03 2.92 -22.34
C TYR A 73 -0.42 4.30 -22.04
N THR A 74 0.60 4.40 -21.18
CA THR A 74 1.34 5.65 -20.90
C THR A 74 2.74 5.62 -21.55
N ARG A 75 3.18 6.74 -22.16
CA ARG A 75 4.52 6.82 -22.80
C ARG A 75 5.59 6.82 -21.71
N GLY A 76 6.45 5.79 -21.71
CA GLY A 76 7.40 5.51 -20.61
C GLY A 76 6.77 4.76 -19.43
N GLY A 77 5.55 4.23 -19.61
CA GLY A 77 4.56 3.89 -18.59
C GLY A 77 4.95 2.88 -17.53
N GLU A 78 5.43 3.40 -16.41
CA GLU A 78 5.48 2.70 -15.14
C GLU A 78 4.80 3.57 -14.09
N HIS A 79 3.86 2.98 -13.37
CA HIS A 79 3.23 3.60 -12.21
C HIS A 79 3.94 3.13 -10.96
N LEU A 80 4.25 4.07 -10.07
CA LEU A 80 4.84 3.79 -8.77
C LEU A 80 3.72 3.52 -7.76
N LEU A 81 3.79 2.39 -7.10
CA LEU A 81 2.87 1.98 -6.05
C LEU A 81 3.66 1.61 -4.80
N MET A 82 2.99 1.66 -3.66
CA MET A 82 3.53 1.27 -2.37
C MET A 82 2.53 0.41 -1.64
N THR A 83 2.97 -0.75 -1.13
CA THR A 83 2.19 -1.52 -0.16
C THR A 83 2.73 -1.21 1.23
N SER A 84 1.85 -0.89 2.16
CA SER A 84 2.23 -0.54 3.53
C SER A 84 1.53 -1.43 4.54
N MET A 85 2.24 -1.86 5.58
CA MET A 85 1.64 -2.31 6.83
C MET A 85 1.83 -1.20 7.87
N ILE A 86 0.75 -0.80 8.51
CA ILE A 86 0.72 0.26 9.51
C ILE A 86 0.46 -0.40 10.86
N PHE A 87 1.35 -0.14 11.81
CA PHE A 87 1.30 -0.65 13.16
C PHE A 87 1.16 0.53 14.13
N GLU A 88 0.26 0.39 15.11
CA GLU A 88 0.18 1.33 16.22
C GLU A 88 1.35 1.10 17.20
N GLN A 89 1.93 2.18 17.72
CA GLN A 89 2.95 2.07 18.75
C GLN A 89 2.31 1.70 20.10
N ASN A 90 2.64 0.49 20.54
CA ASN A 90 2.88 0.22 21.96
C ASN A 90 4.35 -0.26 22.06
N GLU A 91 5.01 -0.07 23.21
CA GLU A 91 6.46 -0.36 23.34
C GLU A 91 6.81 -1.82 22.99
N THR A 92 5.86 -2.74 23.21
CA THR A 92 5.97 -4.16 22.85
C THR A 92 5.99 -4.38 21.32
N ASN A 93 5.24 -3.59 20.54
CA ASN A 93 5.10 -3.78 19.10
C ASN A 93 6.39 -3.47 18.33
N ILE A 94 7.19 -2.47 18.73
CA ILE A 94 8.38 -2.07 17.94
C ILE A 94 9.40 -3.22 17.89
N THR A 95 9.75 -3.78 19.05
CA THR A 95 10.71 -4.89 19.13
C THR A 95 10.20 -6.09 18.33
N GLU A 96 8.91 -6.39 18.41
CA GLU A 96 8.31 -7.50 17.68
C GLU A 96 8.29 -7.27 16.16
N ILE A 97 8.04 -6.04 15.71
CA ILE A 97 8.15 -5.64 14.29
C ILE A 97 9.58 -5.88 13.78
N PHE A 98 10.59 -5.44 14.53
CA PHE A 98 11.99 -5.66 14.16
C PHE A 98 12.36 -7.14 14.11
N LEU A 99 11.90 -7.94 15.08
CA LEU A 99 12.11 -9.39 15.08
C LEU A 99 11.44 -10.08 13.89
N LYS A 100 10.31 -9.55 13.41
CA LYS A 100 9.53 -10.09 12.29
C LYS A 100 9.77 -9.37 10.96
N ILE A 101 10.78 -8.49 10.85
CA ILE A 101 10.99 -7.61 9.70
C ILE A 101 11.07 -8.36 8.36
N ARG A 102 11.78 -9.49 8.32
CA ARG A 102 11.89 -10.32 7.10
C ARG A 102 10.56 -10.92 6.68
N LEU A 103 9.73 -11.35 7.65
CA LEU A 103 8.41 -11.89 7.39
C LEU A 103 7.47 -10.79 6.85
N ILE A 104 7.55 -9.59 7.42
CA ILE A 104 6.78 -8.41 6.98
C ILE A 104 7.14 -8.05 5.54
N GLU A 105 8.44 -7.92 5.25
CA GLU A 105 8.94 -7.64 3.90
C GLU A 105 8.46 -8.69 2.89
N GLN A 106 8.63 -9.99 3.19
CA GLN A 106 8.17 -11.07 2.31
C GLN A 106 6.68 -10.99 2.03
N ARG A 107 5.88 -10.65 3.04
CA ARG A 107 4.43 -10.53 2.88
C ARG A 107 4.04 -9.32 2.05
N LEU A 108 4.68 -8.17 2.25
CA LEU A 108 4.48 -6.99 1.41
C LEU A 108 4.89 -7.24 -0.05
N LYS A 109 6.02 -7.94 -0.28
CA LYS A 109 6.45 -8.38 -1.61
C LYS A 109 5.41 -9.29 -2.27
N TYR A 110 4.89 -10.28 -1.53
CA TYR A 110 3.85 -11.19 -2.04
C TYR A 110 2.58 -10.43 -2.44
N VAL A 111 2.09 -9.54 -1.58
CA VAL A 111 0.90 -8.72 -1.87
C VAL A 111 1.14 -7.86 -3.12
N SER A 112 2.29 -7.20 -3.21
CA SER A 112 2.66 -6.34 -4.33
C SER A 112 2.73 -7.11 -5.66
N GLN A 113 3.31 -8.32 -5.65
CA GLN A 113 3.36 -9.19 -6.83
C GLN A 113 1.97 -9.64 -7.29
N ASN A 114 1.05 -9.90 -6.36
CA ASN A 114 -0.33 -10.25 -6.69
C ASN A 114 -1.15 -9.03 -7.14
N ALA A 115 -0.89 -7.86 -6.56
CA ALA A 115 -1.47 -6.59 -6.97
C ALA A 115 -1.18 -6.30 -8.45
N VAL A 116 0.05 -6.53 -8.90
CA VAL A 116 0.46 -6.38 -10.32
C VAL A 116 -0.35 -7.29 -11.25
N LYS A 117 -0.75 -8.47 -10.79
CA LYS A 117 -1.55 -9.44 -11.57
C LYS A 117 -3.04 -9.10 -11.54
N HIS A 118 -3.49 -8.28 -10.59
CA HIS A 118 -4.91 -8.01 -10.40
C HIS A 118 -5.48 -7.10 -11.50
N ARG A 119 -6.46 -7.62 -12.25
CA ARG A 119 -7.09 -6.92 -13.39
C ARG A 119 -7.65 -5.55 -12.99
N LEU A 120 -8.21 -5.41 -11.79
CA LEU A 120 -8.77 -4.13 -11.34
C LEU A 120 -7.71 -3.06 -11.08
N ILE A 121 -6.52 -3.42 -10.56
CA ILE A 121 -5.44 -2.44 -10.36
C ILE A 121 -4.95 -1.95 -11.73
N LYS A 122 -4.84 -2.84 -12.73
CA LYS A 122 -4.58 -2.42 -14.11
C LYS A 122 -5.67 -1.50 -14.66
N GLN A 123 -6.95 -1.77 -14.36
CA GLN A 123 -8.06 -0.91 -14.78
C GLN A 123 -8.06 0.46 -14.10
N LEU A 124 -7.64 0.55 -12.82
CA LEU A 124 -7.45 1.81 -12.11
C LEU A 124 -6.39 2.67 -12.78
N LEU A 125 -5.24 2.08 -13.09
CA LEU A 125 -4.12 2.76 -13.74
C LEU A 125 -4.45 3.19 -15.17
N ASN A 126 -5.22 2.39 -15.91
CA ASN A 126 -5.65 2.76 -17.27
C ASN A 126 -6.72 3.87 -17.28
N LYS A 127 -7.49 4.03 -16.21
CA LYS A 127 -8.58 5.02 -16.11
C LYS A 127 -8.16 6.33 -15.45
N SER A 128 -7.08 6.34 -14.64
CA SER A 128 -6.51 7.59 -14.10
C SER A 128 -5.95 8.50 -15.21
N ALA A 129 -5.60 7.95 -16.38
CA ALA A 129 -5.21 8.72 -17.56
C ALA A 129 -6.37 9.42 -18.29
N SER A 130 -7.65 9.16 -17.96
CA SER A 130 -8.79 9.63 -18.79
C SER A 130 -10.03 10.19 -18.08
N TYR A 131 -10.12 10.29 -16.75
CA TYR A 131 -11.35 10.80 -16.12
C TYR A 131 -11.14 11.82 -15.00
N GLN A 132 -11.46 13.07 -15.32
CA GLN A 132 -12.16 13.96 -14.39
C GLN A 132 -13.48 13.27 -13.97
N GLN A 133 -13.63 13.04 -12.67
CA GLN A 133 -14.92 13.07 -11.97
C GLN A 133 -15.96 11.95 -12.26
N TYR A 134 -15.53 10.68 -12.37
CA TYR A 134 -16.45 9.52 -12.27
C TYR A 134 -16.15 8.64 -11.05
N ASP A 135 -17.07 8.69 -10.09
CA ASP A 135 -17.30 7.87 -8.89
C ASP A 135 -16.17 6.93 -8.42
N LYS A 136 -15.05 7.55 -8.01
CA LYS A 136 -13.86 6.91 -7.40
C LYS A 136 -14.28 5.95 -6.29
N GLU A 137 -15.27 6.32 -5.49
CA GLU A 137 -15.74 5.53 -4.33
C GLU A 137 -16.39 4.20 -4.71
N LYS A 138 -17.26 4.19 -5.73
CA LYS A 138 -17.94 2.96 -6.17
C LYS A 138 -16.96 1.94 -6.74
N MET A 139 -15.95 2.41 -7.47
CA MET A 139 -14.89 1.55 -8.02
C MET A 139 -13.97 1.01 -6.92
N LEU A 140 -13.54 1.87 -5.99
CA LEU A 140 -12.74 1.48 -4.82
C LEU A 140 -13.46 0.42 -3.97
N LYS A 141 -14.79 0.52 -3.83
CA LYS A 141 -15.61 -0.47 -3.12
C LYS A 141 -15.60 -1.86 -3.77
N THR A 142 -15.62 -1.93 -5.11
CA THR A 142 -15.50 -3.21 -5.84
C THR A 142 -14.10 -3.81 -5.69
N ILE A 143 -13.06 -2.98 -5.78
CA ILE A 143 -11.66 -3.41 -5.58
C ILE A 143 -11.46 -3.96 -4.18
N ARG A 144 -12.01 -3.28 -3.18
CA ARG A 144 -11.96 -3.69 -1.78
C ARG A 144 -12.47 -5.13 -1.61
N ASN A 145 -13.62 -5.45 -2.20
CA ASN A 145 -14.23 -6.77 -2.07
C ASN A 145 -13.41 -7.88 -2.76
N ASP A 146 -12.89 -7.63 -3.96
CA ASP A 146 -12.13 -8.62 -4.73
C ASP A 146 -10.75 -8.89 -4.12
N LEU A 147 -10.02 -7.84 -3.72
CA LEU A 147 -8.70 -8.01 -3.11
C LEU A 147 -8.79 -8.72 -1.75
N ILE A 148 -9.78 -8.36 -0.92
CA ILE A 148 -10.03 -9.05 0.36
C ILE A 148 -10.29 -10.53 0.13
N SER A 149 -11.06 -10.89 -0.90
CA SER A 149 -11.34 -12.29 -1.23
C SER A 149 -10.08 -13.05 -1.68
N SER A 150 -9.14 -12.38 -2.36
CA SER A 150 -7.87 -12.98 -2.81
C SER A 150 -6.84 -13.13 -1.68
N LEU A 151 -6.90 -12.26 -0.67
CA LEU A 151 -6.02 -12.27 0.50
C LEU A 151 -6.50 -13.22 1.61
N THR A 152 -7.76 -13.66 1.56
CA THR A 152 -8.37 -14.58 2.55
C THR A 152 -8.48 -16.03 2.07
N ARG A 153 -8.33 -16.31 0.77
CA ARG A 153 -8.26 -17.68 0.24
C ARG A 153 -6.88 -18.29 0.54
N ARG A 154 -6.86 -19.18 1.54
CA ARG A 154 -5.76 -20.11 1.83
C ARG A 154 -5.60 -21.14 0.71
#